data_AF-A0A5B8UG37-F1
#
_entry.id   AF-A0A5B8UG37-F1
#
_cell.length_a   1.000
_cell.length_b   1.000
_cell.length_c   1.000
_cell.angle_alpha   90.00
_cell.angle_beta   90.00
_cell.angle_gamma   90.00
#
_symmetry.space_group_name_H-M   'P 1'
#
loop_
_entity.id
_entity.type
_entity.pdbx_description
1 polymer ?
#
loop_
_entity_poly.entity_id
_entity_poly.type
_entity_poly.pdbx_seq_one_letter_code
_entity_poly.pdbx_strand_id
1 'polypeptide(L)'
;MSIHFSKIIKAGDRNREFNFTRTHRDGTRYNVNVPDERGNRIFFTMQQEGSSWKIIMDILPPWVLAAEEELGAAIEEETRATLAKDGKGK
;
A
#
# COMPACT_ATOMS: atom_id res chain seq x y z
N MET A 1 -3.20 -15.76 -1.99
CA MET A 1 -2.72 -14.52 -1.33
C MET A 1 -3.96 -13.75 -0.88
N SER A 2 -4.13 -13.52 0.43
CA SER A 2 -5.24 -12.73 0.96
C SER A 2 -4.88 -11.25 0.99
N ILE A 3 -5.88 -10.38 0.90
CA ILE A 3 -5.72 -8.96 1.17
C ILE A 3 -5.46 -8.80 2.68
N HIS A 4 -4.43 -8.05 3.04
CA HIS A 4 -4.12 -7.70 4.43
C HIS A 4 -4.98 -6.52 4.88
N PHE A 5 -4.98 -5.44 4.08
CA PHE A 5 -5.87 -4.30 4.25
C PHE A 5 -6.11 -3.60 2.91
N SER A 6 -7.10 -2.73 2.88
CA SER A 6 -7.41 -1.85 1.75
C SER A 6 -7.50 -0.41 2.23
N LYS A 7 -7.08 0.54 1.39
CA LYS A 7 -7.19 1.98 1.67
C LYS A 7 -7.69 2.73 0.45
N ILE A 8 -8.63 3.64 0.67
CA ILE A 8 -9.07 4.58 -0.36
C ILE A 8 -8.11 5.78 -0.34
N ILE A 9 -7.43 6.01 -1.47
CA ILE A 9 -6.45 7.10 -1.65
C ILE A 9 -6.84 7.91 -2.89
N LYS A 10 -6.72 9.25 -2.80
CA LYS A 10 -6.89 10.12 -3.96
C LYS A 10 -5.66 10.00 -4.86
N ALA A 11 -5.83 9.50 -6.07
CA ALA A 11 -4.74 9.26 -7.01
C ALA A 11 -5.13 9.71 -8.42
N GLY A 12 -4.52 10.81 -8.85
CA GLY A 12 -5.01 11.63 -9.97
C GLY A 12 -6.32 12.33 -9.59
N ASP A 13 -7.30 12.31 -10.48
CA ASP A 13 -8.57 13.04 -10.32
C ASP A 13 -9.65 12.28 -9.54
N ARG A 14 -9.33 11.10 -9.00
CA ARG A 14 -10.32 10.25 -8.33
C ARG A 14 -9.78 9.50 -7.13
N ASN A 15 -10.69 9.09 -6.27
CA ASN A 15 -10.43 8.17 -5.18
C ASN A 15 -10.39 6.74 -5.73
N ARG A 16 -9.41 5.96 -5.28
CA ARG A 16 -9.21 4.57 -5.68
C ARG A 16 -8.94 3.73 -4.46
N GLU A 17 -9.46 2.50 -4.49
CA GLU A 17 -9.15 1.51 -3.47
C GLU A 17 -7.87 0.75 -3.86
N PHE A 18 -6.83 0.95 -3.05
CA PHE A 18 -5.58 0.20 -3.12
C PHE A 18 -5.68 -0.98 -2.16
N ASN A 19 -5.40 -2.17 -2.67
CA ASN A 19 -5.42 -3.41 -1.91
C ASN A 19 -3.98 -3.85 -1.61
N PHE A 20 -3.65 -4.04 -0.34
CA PHE A 20 -2.32 -4.38 0.13
C PHE A 20 -2.30 -5.82 0.62
N THR A 21 -1.38 -6.62 0.09
CA THR A 21 -1.11 -7.98 0.54
C THR A 21 0.30 -8.02 1.10
N ARG A 22 0.44 -8.36 2.38
CA ARG A 22 1.74 -8.53 3.03
C ARG A 22 2.46 -9.75 2.43
N THR A 23 3.68 -9.56 1.93
CA THR A 23 4.46 -10.65 1.32
C THR A 23 5.56 -11.18 2.23
N HIS A 24 6.06 -10.36 3.15
CA HIS A 24 7.06 -10.76 4.13
C HIS A 24 6.56 -10.62 5.58
N ARG A 25 6.96 -11.56 6.44
CA ARG A 25 6.56 -11.58 7.86
C ARG A 25 7.14 -10.42 8.67
N ASP A 26 8.26 -9.85 8.23
CA ASP A 26 8.87 -8.67 8.85
C ASP A 26 8.06 -7.38 8.59
N GLY A 27 7.14 -7.41 7.61
CA GLY A 27 6.32 -6.25 7.25
C GLY A 27 7.06 -5.19 6.47
N THR A 28 8.19 -5.52 5.84
CA THR A 28 8.99 -4.58 5.03
C THR A 28 8.54 -4.50 3.57
N ARG A 29 7.59 -5.35 3.16
CA ARG A 29 7.15 -5.46 1.76
C ARG A 29 5.66 -5.81 1.64
N TYR A 30 5.00 -5.08 0.74
CA TYR A 30 3.60 -5.28 0.37
C TYR A 30 3.47 -5.37 -1.15
N ASN A 31 2.67 -6.33 -1.61
CA ASN A 31 2.11 -6.30 -2.96
C ASN A 31 0.88 -5.40 -2.93
N VAL A 32 0.81 -4.45 -3.85
CA VAL A 32 -0.30 -3.52 -3.98
C VAL A 32 -0.97 -3.75 -5.32
N ASN A 33 -2.29 -3.71 -5.34
CA ASN A 33 -3.05 -3.67 -6.58
C ASN A 33 -4.22 -2.71 -6.53
N VAL A 34 -4.51 -2.10 -7.67
CA VAL A 34 -5.51 -1.05 -7.83
C VAL A 34 -6.12 -1.12 -9.24
N PRO A 35 -7.43 -0.90 -9.41
CA PRO A 35 -8.04 -0.83 -10.74
C PRO A 35 -7.68 0.46 -11.49
N ASP A 36 -7.49 0.35 -12.81
CA ASP A 36 -7.39 1.46 -13.76
C ASP A 36 -8.79 1.98 -14.18
N GLU A 37 -8.87 2.84 -15.20
CA GLU A 37 -10.13 3.41 -15.74
C GLU A 37 -11.02 2.36 -16.40
N ARG A 38 -10.42 1.26 -16.85
CA ARG A 38 -11.05 0.20 -17.63
C ARG A 38 -11.37 -1.03 -16.78
N GLY A 39 -11.05 -0.98 -15.48
CA GLY A 39 -11.20 -2.10 -14.55
C GLY A 39 -10.05 -3.11 -14.60
N ASN A 40 -9.00 -2.87 -15.39
CA ASN A 40 -7.80 -3.70 -15.33
C ASN A 40 -7.07 -3.43 -14.03
N ARG A 41 -6.49 -4.47 -13.42
CA ARG A 41 -5.71 -4.31 -12.20
C ARG A 41 -4.26 -4.01 -12.54
N ILE A 42 -3.76 -2.91 -12.00
CA ILE A 42 -2.33 -2.59 -11.94
C ILE A 42 -1.79 -3.23 -10.66
N PHE A 43 -0.65 -3.92 -10.77
CA PHE A 43 0.02 -4.59 -9.66
C PHE A 43 1.42 -4.01 -9.51
N PHE A 44 1.83 -3.71 -8.28
CA PHE A 44 3.18 -3.22 -7.97
C PHE A 44 3.57 -3.61 -6.54
N THR A 45 4.81 -3.32 -6.16
CA THR A 45 5.32 -3.56 -4.80
C THR A 45 5.60 -2.24 -4.11
N MET A 46 5.23 -2.14 -2.83
CA MET A 46 5.79 -1.17 -1.89
C MET A 46 6.83 -1.87 -1.02
N GLN A 47 8.00 -1.27 -0.85
CA GLN A 47 9.07 -1.77 0.00
C GLN A 47 9.59 -0.66 0.91
N GLN A 48 9.90 -1.01 2.16
CA GLN A 48 10.49 -0.08 3.10
C GLN A 48 11.99 0.10 2.79
N GLU A 49 12.40 1.34 2.55
CA GLU A 49 13.78 1.77 2.39
C GLU A 49 14.12 2.81 3.46
N GLY A 50 14.87 2.38 4.48
CA GLY A 50 15.15 3.19 5.65
C GLY A 50 13.86 3.54 6.41
N SER A 51 13.55 4.83 6.48
CA SER A 51 12.34 5.37 7.12
C SER A 51 11.21 5.69 6.12
N SER A 52 11.34 5.29 4.86
CA SER A 52 10.36 5.63 3.82
C SER A 52 9.86 4.39 3.10
N TRP A 53 8.67 4.47 2.53
CA TRP A 53 8.10 3.42 1.68
C TRP A 53 8.24 3.83 0.22
N LYS A 54 8.73 2.91 -0.61
CA LYS A 54 9.06 3.15 -2.02
C LYS A 54 8.36 2.16 -2.93
N ILE A 55 7.93 2.64 -4.10
CA ILE A 55 7.42 1.80 -5.16
C ILE A 55 8.60 1.11 -5.85
N ILE A 56 8.56 -0.22 -5.91
CA ILE A 56 9.57 -1.03 -6.60
C ILE A 56 8.98 -1.51 -7.93
N MET A 57 8.91 -0.60 -8.91
CA MET A 57 8.59 -0.94 -10.31
C MET A 57 8.98 0.20 -11.27
N ASP A 58 9.56 -0.16 -12.42
CA ASP A 58 10.14 0.83 -13.35
C ASP A 58 9.09 1.62 -14.16
N ILE A 59 7.93 1.02 -14.45
CA ILE A 59 6.91 1.63 -15.33
C ILE A 59 5.54 1.53 -14.68
N LEU A 60 5.02 2.68 -14.26
CA LEU A 60 3.68 2.84 -13.69
C LEU A 60 3.00 4.11 -14.21
N PRO A 61 1.67 4.16 -14.20
CA PRO A 61 0.96 5.39 -14.51
C PRO A 61 1.38 6.53 -13.57
N PRO A 62 1.52 7.77 -14.06
CA PRO A 62 1.94 8.91 -13.24
C PRO A 62 1.10 9.12 -11.97
N TRP A 63 -0.20 8.81 -12.04
CA TRP A 63 -1.09 8.93 -10.88
C TRP A 63 -0.82 7.90 -9.78
N VAL A 64 -0.21 6.75 -10.10
CA VAL A 64 0.23 5.77 -9.09
C VAL A 64 1.51 6.28 -8.44
N LEU A 65 2.46 6.75 -9.25
CA LEU A 65 3.74 7.27 -8.76
C LEU A 65 3.54 8.48 -7.85
N ALA A 66 2.63 9.39 -8.21
CA ALA A 66 2.29 10.55 -7.40
C ALA A 66 1.63 10.20 -6.05
N ALA A 67 1.11 8.97 -5.89
CA ALA A 67 0.49 8.51 -4.66
C ALA A 67 1.48 7.78 -3.72
N GLU A 68 2.77 7.67 -4.05
CA GLU A 68 3.76 6.93 -3.27
C GLU A 68 3.77 7.31 -1.79
N GLU A 69 3.76 8.60 -1.47
CA GLU A 69 3.80 9.11 -0.10
C GLU A 69 2.55 8.70 0.69
N GLU A 70 1.36 8.86 0.11
CA GLU A 70 0.08 8.47 0.72
C GLU A 70 -0.02 6.95 0.90
N LEU A 71 0.52 6.17 -0.05
CA LEU A 71 0.61 4.72 0.07
C LEU A 71 1.51 4.32 1.24
N GLY A 72 2.66 4.99 1.41
CA GLY A 72 3.55 4.81 2.55
C GLY A 72 2.88 5.14 3.87
N ALA A 73 2.22 6.29 3.96
CA ALA A 73 1.49 6.73 5.15
C ALA A 73 0.40 5.72 5.54
N ALA A 74 -0.33 5.16 4.56
CA ALA A 74 -1.34 4.14 4.80
C ALA A 74 -0.75 2.84 5.40
N ILE A 75 0.43 2.42 4.95
CA ILE A 75 1.11 1.25 5.50
C ILE A 75 1.58 1.50 6.94
N GLU A 76 2.11 2.70 7.23
CA GLU A 76 2.52 3.07 8.57
C GLU A 76 1.34 3.16 9.55
N GLU A 77 0.22 3.71 9.10
CA GLU A 77 -1.02 3.77 9.87
C GLU A 77 -1.49 2.37 10.26
N GLU A 78 -1.54 1.44 9.30
CA GLU A 78 -1.94 0.05 9.55
C GLU A 78 -0.97 -0.65 10.51
N THR A 79 0.33 -0.41 10.34
CA THR A 79 1.38 -0.99 11.21
C THR A 79 1.20 -0.52 12.65
N ARG A 80 0.98 0.78 12.87
CA ARG A 80 0.70 1.33 14.22
C ARG A 80 -0.59 0.78 14.80
N ALA A 81 -1.65 0.67 13.98
CA ALA A 81 -2.93 0.14 14.42
C ALA A 81 -2.85 -1.34 14.85
N THR A 82 -2.04 -2.14 14.15
CA THR A 82 -1.81 -3.54 14.47
C THR A 82 -1.06 -3.68 15.80
N LEU A 83 0.01 -2.92 16.01
CA LEU A 83 0.77 -2.92 17.28
C LEU A 83 -0.08 -2.51 18.49
N ALA A 84 -0.99 -1.55 18.31
CA ALA A 84 -1.89 -1.10 19.38
C ALA A 84 -2.93 -2.15 19.78
N LYS A 85 -3.35 -3.04 18.85
CA LYS A 85 -4.29 -4.13 19.13
C LYS A 85 -3.62 -5.25 19.93
N ASP A 86 -2.36 -5.57 19.62
CA ASP A 86 -1.60 -6.61 20.32
C ASP A 86 -1.24 -6.22 21.77
N GLY A 87 -1.13 -4.92 22.06
CA GLY A 87 -0.84 -4.40 23.40
C GLY A 87 -2.02 -4.36 24.38
N LYS A 88 -3.27 -4.53 23.92
CA LYS A 88 -4.48 -4.48 24.78
C LYS A 88 -4.90 -5.85 25.36
N GLY A 89 -4.08 -6.88 25.18
CA GLY A 89 -4.37 -8.26 25.59
C GLY A 89 -3.48 -8.79 26.72
N LYS A 90 -3.19 -8.00 27.76
CA LYS A 90 -2.60 -8.48 29.02
C LYS A 90 -3.23 -7.81 30.22
#